data_AF-A0A2P2I4E9-F1
#
_entry.id   AF-A0A2P2I4E9-F1
#
_cell.length_a   1.000
_cell.length_b   1.000
_cell.length_c   1.000
_cell.angle_alpha   90.00
_cell.angle_beta   90.00
_cell.angle_gamma   90.00
#
_symmetry.space_group_name_H-M   'P 1'
#
loop_
_entity.id
_entity.type
_entity.pdbx_description
1 polymer ?
#
loop_
_entity_poly.entity_id
_entity_poly.type
_entity_poly.pdbx_seq_one_letter_code
_entity_poly.pdbx_strand_id
1 'polypeptide(L)'
;VFCSWAAEEYGLVGSVEWGEQFTKQLHSRAIAYLNVDMALEGNYTLRTKSAPLLYDIIYQATKMIPNPDKAEVEAGHLSVYDTWVARKPDPENPDMPLMQFIGSGSDYKVLQHNIGIPSLDVRYTHDEETLGEPLYHTLYETFALVDELYDQGFLFHTAVTQLWGQLAVALADAKILPLSLGAYSQFIADAQVDLNNTFGEMIEAKNLSLVHFISAGHKFSASVTEFEAALESL
;
A
#
# COMPACT_ATOMS: atom_id res chain seq x y z
N VAL A 1 -16.83 -6.91 0.14
CA VAL A 1 -17.19 -7.43 -1.20
C VAL A 1 -15.96 -8.13 -1.74
N PHE A 2 -16.08 -9.36 -2.25
CA PHE A 2 -14.96 -10.05 -2.91
C PHE A 2 -15.14 -9.94 -4.42
N CYS A 3 -14.06 -9.59 -5.11
CA CYS A 3 -14.04 -9.42 -6.56
C CYS A 3 -12.95 -10.30 -7.16
N SER A 4 -13.28 -10.95 -8.27
CA SER A 4 -12.32 -11.63 -9.13
C SER A 4 -12.43 -10.97 -10.49
N TRP A 5 -11.45 -10.15 -10.82
CA TRP A 5 -11.46 -9.35 -12.04
C TRP A 5 -11.02 -10.17 -13.24
N ALA A 6 -11.66 -9.91 -14.37
CA ALA A 6 -11.30 -10.49 -15.65
C ALA A 6 -10.70 -9.43 -16.56
N ALA A 7 -9.85 -9.85 -17.50
CA ALA A 7 -9.23 -8.98 -18.49
C ALA A 7 -8.41 -7.81 -17.90
N GLU A 8 -7.79 -8.05 -16.74
CA GLU A 8 -6.79 -7.14 -16.13
C GLU A 8 -5.64 -6.88 -17.13
N GLU A 9 -5.12 -7.96 -17.71
CA GLU A 9 -3.99 -7.91 -18.66
C GLU A 9 -4.29 -7.15 -19.96
N TYR A 10 -5.56 -6.93 -20.27
CA TYR A 10 -5.99 -6.17 -21.44
C TYR A 10 -6.24 -4.69 -21.10
N GLY A 11 -5.78 -4.22 -19.95
CA GLY A 11 -5.89 -2.83 -19.51
C GLY A 11 -6.92 -2.61 -18.41
N LEU A 12 -6.98 -3.51 -17.43
CA LEU A 12 -7.82 -3.42 -16.23
C LEU A 12 -9.31 -3.45 -16.55
N VAL A 13 -9.71 -4.09 -17.65
CA VAL A 13 -11.05 -3.92 -18.23
C VAL A 13 -12.14 -4.29 -17.22
N GLY A 14 -12.03 -5.46 -16.57
CA GLY A 14 -13.06 -5.90 -15.62
C GLY A 14 -13.26 -4.95 -14.44
N SER A 15 -12.18 -4.52 -13.79
CA SER A 15 -12.26 -3.62 -12.65
C SER A 15 -12.68 -2.20 -13.06
N VAL A 16 -12.19 -1.70 -14.20
CA VAL A 16 -12.54 -0.38 -14.76
C VAL A 16 -14.03 -0.31 -15.05
N GLU A 17 -14.55 -1.23 -15.86
CA GLU A 17 -15.97 -1.22 -16.27
C GLU A 17 -16.90 -1.37 -15.05
N TRP A 18 -16.52 -2.19 -14.07
CA TRP A 18 -17.28 -2.30 -12.83
C TRP A 18 -17.22 -1.02 -11.98
N GLY A 19 -16.02 -0.42 -11.87
CA GLY A 19 -15.81 0.84 -11.19
C GLY A 19 -16.65 1.97 -11.80
N GLU A 20 -16.72 2.05 -13.13
CA GLU A 20 -17.54 3.01 -13.87
C GLU A 20 -19.04 2.75 -13.67
N GLN A 21 -19.48 1.49 -13.78
CA GLN A 21 -20.88 1.12 -13.59
C GLN A 21 -21.41 1.48 -12.19
N PHE A 22 -20.57 1.30 -11.16
CA PHE A 22 -20.96 1.46 -9.75
C PHE A 22 -20.31 2.68 -9.06
N THR A 23 -19.76 3.63 -9.81
CA THR A 23 -18.98 4.77 -9.26
C THR A 23 -19.70 5.47 -8.12
N LYS A 24 -21.00 5.76 -8.27
CA LYS A 24 -21.78 6.49 -7.26
C LYS A 24 -21.92 5.70 -5.95
N GLN A 25 -22.17 4.40 -6.05
CA GLN A 25 -22.29 3.52 -4.89
C GLN A 25 -20.94 3.34 -4.21
N LEU A 26 -19.87 3.15 -5.00
CA LEU A 26 -18.52 2.94 -4.50
C LEU A 26 -17.99 4.18 -3.80
N HIS A 27 -18.06 5.35 -4.44
CA HIS A 27 -17.65 6.62 -3.84
C HIS A 27 -18.33 6.92 -2.51
N SER A 28 -19.60 6.52 -2.34
CA SER A 28 -20.37 6.83 -1.13
C SER A 28 -20.31 5.76 -0.03
N ARG A 29 -19.77 4.55 -0.31
CA ARG A 29 -19.92 3.40 0.59
C ARG A 29 -18.65 2.56 0.76
N ALA A 30 -17.72 2.61 -0.18
CA ALA A 30 -16.49 1.84 -0.08
C ALA A 30 -15.52 2.52 0.89
N ILE A 31 -15.04 1.78 1.88
CA ILE A 31 -14.07 2.26 2.88
C ILE A 31 -12.65 2.19 2.33
N ALA A 32 -12.30 1.03 1.76
CA ALA A 32 -10.99 0.78 1.18
C ALA A 32 -11.08 -0.32 0.11
N TYR A 33 -10.05 -0.41 -0.73
CA TYR A 33 -9.86 -1.50 -1.69
C TYR A 33 -8.53 -2.22 -1.42
N LEU A 34 -8.60 -3.52 -1.15
CA LEU A 34 -7.45 -4.33 -0.74
C LEU A 34 -7.05 -5.27 -1.89
N ASN A 35 -6.02 -4.89 -2.65
CA ASN A 35 -5.57 -5.65 -3.81
C ASN A 35 -4.51 -6.69 -3.43
N VAL A 36 -4.66 -7.89 -4.00
CA VAL A 36 -3.61 -8.90 -4.11
C VAL A 36 -3.70 -9.43 -5.53
N ASP A 37 -2.77 -9.00 -6.37
CA ASP A 37 -2.66 -9.46 -7.75
C ASP A 37 -1.76 -10.70 -7.80
N MET A 38 -0.45 -10.46 -7.65
CA MET A 38 0.54 -11.49 -7.34
C MET A 38 0.78 -11.51 -5.83
N ALA A 39 0.61 -12.65 -5.18
CA ALA A 39 0.98 -12.79 -3.77
C ALA A 39 2.50 -12.82 -3.57
N LEU A 40 3.24 -13.26 -4.59
CA LEU A 40 4.69 -13.44 -4.52
C LEU A 40 5.33 -13.22 -5.89
N GLU A 41 6.38 -12.40 -5.92
CA GLU A 41 7.31 -12.22 -7.05
C GLU A 41 8.78 -12.50 -6.61
N GLY A 42 8.97 -12.91 -5.36
CA GLY A 42 10.23 -13.28 -4.71
C GLY A 42 10.00 -13.49 -3.21
N ASN A 43 10.97 -14.04 -2.47
CA ASN A 43 10.81 -14.40 -1.05
C ASN A 43 11.68 -13.55 -0.11
N TYR A 44 12.19 -12.41 -0.59
CA TYR A 44 13.09 -11.56 0.18
C TYR A 44 12.36 -10.77 1.26
N THR A 45 11.33 -10.01 0.92
CA THR A 45 10.61 -9.23 1.94
C THR A 45 9.22 -8.83 1.44
N LEU A 46 8.39 -8.29 2.33
CA LEU A 46 7.10 -7.72 1.94
C LEU A 46 7.33 -6.43 1.13
N ARG A 47 6.56 -6.27 0.06
CA ARG A 47 6.37 -5.01 -0.66
C ARG A 47 4.93 -4.58 -0.53
N THR A 48 4.72 -3.37 -0.02
CA THR A 48 3.38 -2.79 0.06
C THR A 48 3.35 -1.45 -0.66
N LYS A 49 2.35 -1.30 -1.54
CA LYS A 49 1.94 0.00 -2.09
C LYS A 49 0.62 0.38 -1.43
N SER A 50 0.48 1.60 -0.93
CA SER A 50 -0.73 1.98 -0.23
C SER A 50 -1.04 3.47 -0.30
N ALA A 51 -2.31 3.83 -0.11
CA ALA A 51 -2.70 5.17 0.28
C ALA A 51 -2.25 5.45 1.74
N PRO A 52 -1.81 6.67 2.08
CA PRO A 52 -1.38 7.07 3.43
C PRO A 52 -2.38 6.72 4.54
N LEU A 53 -3.67 6.83 4.22
CA LEU A 53 -4.76 6.49 5.15
C LEU A 53 -4.70 5.07 5.71
N LEU A 54 -4.05 4.13 5.03
CA LEU A 54 -3.97 2.72 5.45
C LEU A 54 -2.61 2.35 6.05
N TYR A 55 -1.67 3.28 6.20
CA TYR A 55 -0.31 2.95 6.63
C TYR A 55 -0.27 2.28 8.00
N ASP A 56 -0.90 2.89 9.01
CA ASP A 56 -0.85 2.39 10.38
C ASP A 56 -1.51 1.02 10.51
N ILE A 57 -2.68 0.79 9.91
CA ILE A 57 -3.35 -0.51 9.99
C ILE A 57 -2.52 -1.61 9.31
N ILE A 58 -1.81 -1.30 8.22
CA ILE A 58 -0.89 -2.25 7.56
C ILE A 58 0.29 -2.57 8.48
N TYR A 59 0.94 -1.56 9.06
CA TYR A 59 2.04 -1.79 9.99
C TYR A 59 1.61 -2.63 11.20
N GLN A 60 0.45 -2.32 11.80
CA GLN A 60 -0.06 -3.11 12.92
C GLN A 60 -0.41 -4.54 12.51
N ALA A 61 -1.04 -4.74 11.35
CA ALA A 61 -1.38 -6.08 10.87
C ALA A 61 -0.10 -6.92 10.63
N THR A 62 0.92 -6.36 9.97
CA THR A 62 2.17 -7.08 9.69
C THR A 62 2.95 -7.49 10.95
N LYS A 63 2.83 -6.74 12.06
CA LYS A 63 3.41 -7.12 13.37
C LYS A 63 2.73 -8.36 13.97
N MET A 64 1.50 -8.64 13.56
CA MET A 64 0.71 -9.79 14.04
C MET A 64 0.87 -11.04 13.16
N ILE A 65 1.52 -10.93 11.99
CA ILE A 65 1.75 -12.05 11.08
C ILE A 65 3.09 -12.70 11.43
N PRO A 66 3.13 -13.99 11.80
CA PRO A 66 4.38 -14.71 11.99
C PRO A 66 5.24 -14.68 10.73
N ASN A 67 6.55 -14.57 10.89
CA ASN A 67 7.46 -14.58 9.76
C ASN A 67 7.47 -15.96 9.06
N PRO A 68 7.23 -16.02 7.73
CA PRO A 68 7.25 -17.29 7.00
C PRO A 68 8.67 -17.87 6.79
N ASP A 69 9.72 -17.06 6.92
CA ASP A 69 11.11 -17.50 6.72
C ASP A 69 11.75 -17.97 8.04
N LYS A 70 12.12 -19.26 8.11
CA LYS A 70 12.77 -19.85 9.29
C LYS A 70 14.10 -19.20 9.63
N ALA A 71 14.90 -18.83 8.63
CA ALA A 71 16.20 -18.22 8.86
C ALA A 71 16.04 -16.84 9.52
N GLU A 72 15.02 -16.09 9.11
CA GLU A 72 14.67 -14.80 9.72
C GLU A 72 14.15 -14.97 11.15
N VAL A 73 13.32 -15.99 11.41
CA VAL A 73 12.88 -16.32 12.77
C VAL A 73 14.06 -16.66 13.67
N GLU A 74 15.02 -17.46 13.19
CA GLU A 74 16.25 -17.80 13.91
C GLU A 74 17.16 -16.57 14.17
N ALA A 75 17.13 -15.59 13.26
CA ALA A 75 17.80 -14.30 13.42
C ALA A 75 17.08 -13.34 14.37
N GLY A 76 15.90 -13.71 14.87
CA GLY A 76 15.11 -12.92 15.82
C GLY A 76 14.03 -12.04 15.18
N HIS A 77 13.81 -12.12 13.87
CA HIS A 77 12.73 -11.44 13.18
C HIS A 77 11.47 -12.31 13.22
N LEU A 78 10.63 -12.11 14.25
CA LEU A 78 9.53 -13.03 14.57
C LEU A 78 8.27 -12.78 13.74
N SER A 79 8.10 -11.57 13.22
CA SER A 79 6.96 -11.14 12.42
C SER A 79 7.36 -10.70 11.00
N VAL A 80 6.37 -10.65 10.10
CA VAL A 80 6.56 -10.08 8.76
C VAL A 80 7.06 -8.63 8.84
N TYR A 81 6.60 -7.86 9.83
CA TYR A 81 7.06 -6.48 10.05
C TYR A 81 8.57 -6.42 10.32
N ASP A 82 9.09 -7.34 11.15
CA ASP A 82 10.50 -7.31 11.58
C ASP A 82 11.45 -7.48 10.39
N THR A 83 11.18 -8.44 9.51
CA THR A 83 11.97 -8.60 8.27
C THR A 83 11.72 -7.45 7.29
N TRP A 84 10.50 -6.91 7.24
CA TRP A 84 10.18 -5.81 6.34
C TRP A 84 10.99 -4.55 6.67
N VAL A 85 11.02 -4.13 7.94
CA VAL A 85 11.81 -2.96 8.35
C VAL A 85 13.31 -3.21 8.23
N ALA A 86 13.78 -4.42 8.54
CA ALA A 86 15.20 -4.76 8.45
C ALA A 86 15.72 -4.76 7.00
N ARG A 87 14.92 -5.27 6.05
CA ARG A 87 15.34 -5.45 4.65
C ARG A 87 14.94 -4.28 3.74
N LYS A 88 13.88 -3.54 4.08
CA LYS A 88 13.42 -2.35 3.33
C LYS A 88 12.99 -1.25 4.31
N PRO A 89 13.94 -0.59 4.99
CA PRO A 89 13.64 0.59 5.81
C PRO A 89 13.20 1.77 4.94
N ASP A 90 12.36 2.63 5.48
CA ASP A 90 12.04 3.91 4.88
C ASP A 90 13.28 4.84 4.90
N PRO A 91 13.67 5.46 3.78
CA PRO A 91 14.86 6.32 3.71
C PRO A 91 14.82 7.52 4.66
N GLU A 92 13.63 8.08 4.92
CA GLU A 92 13.43 9.25 5.77
C GLU A 92 13.15 8.85 7.22
N ASN A 93 12.66 7.63 7.44
CA ASN A 93 12.45 7.07 8.78
C ASN A 93 12.89 5.59 8.89
N PRO A 94 14.19 5.31 9.11
CA PRO A 94 14.73 3.95 9.06
C PRO A 94 14.18 2.97 10.10
N ASP A 95 13.48 3.44 11.13
CA ASP A 95 12.80 2.60 12.13
C ASP A 95 11.44 2.07 11.64
N MET A 96 10.99 2.51 10.47
CA MET A 96 9.75 2.11 9.82
C MET A 96 10.07 1.43 8.47
N PRO A 97 9.28 0.44 8.05
CA PRO A 97 9.46 -0.14 6.73
C PRO A 97 8.95 0.80 5.64
N LEU A 98 9.58 0.75 4.47
CA LEU A 98 9.24 1.57 3.31
C LEU A 98 7.85 1.19 2.79
N MET A 99 6.94 2.16 2.84
CA MET A 99 5.64 2.10 2.19
C MET A 99 5.69 2.82 0.85
N GLN A 100 5.37 2.11 -0.23
CA GLN A 100 5.46 2.67 -1.58
C GLN A 100 4.18 3.40 -1.99
N PHE A 101 4.32 4.40 -2.87
CA PHE A 101 3.18 5.06 -3.47
C PHE A 101 2.36 4.10 -4.34
N ILE A 102 1.04 4.13 -4.16
CA ILE A 102 0.11 3.39 -5.00
C ILE A 102 -0.25 4.20 -6.26
N GLY A 103 0.31 3.77 -7.38
CA GLY A 103 0.09 4.37 -8.69
C GLY A 103 -0.88 3.55 -9.54
N SER A 104 -0.39 3.04 -10.66
CA SER A 104 -1.11 2.13 -11.57
C SER A 104 -0.43 0.76 -11.57
N GLY A 105 -0.98 -0.19 -12.33
CA GLY A 105 -0.36 -1.49 -12.62
C GLY A 105 -1.08 -2.69 -12.03
N SER A 106 -2.30 -2.50 -11.50
CA SER A 106 -3.28 -3.54 -11.23
C SER A 106 -4.67 -2.90 -11.01
N ASP A 107 -5.67 -3.70 -10.66
CA ASP A 107 -7.08 -3.33 -10.58
C ASP A 107 -7.42 -2.22 -9.58
N TYR A 108 -6.55 -1.92 -8.59
CA TYR A 108 -6.75 -0.80 -7.67
C TYR A 108 -6.78 0.57 -8.35
N LYS A 109 -6.25 0.69 -9.58
CA LYS A 109 -6.10 1.98 -10.29
C LYS A 109 -7.41 2.75 -10.37
N VAL A 110 -8.50 2.13 -10.83
CA VAL A 110 -9.78 2.82 -11.02
C VAL A 110 -10.40 3.20 -9.67
N LEU A 111 -10.26 2.34 -8.65
CA LEU A 111 -10.80 2.60 -7.32
C LEU A 111 -10.07 3.79 -6.66
N GLN A 112 -8.74 3.82 -6.73
CA GLN A 112 -7.93 4.90 -6.17
C GLN A 112 -8.05 6.20 -6.96
N HIS A 113 -7.74 6.19 -8.26
CA HIS A 113 -7.51 7.42 -9.04
C HIS A 113 -8.79 8.01 -9.60
N ASN A 114 -9.78 7.19 -9.97
CA ASN A 114 -11.01 7.68 -10.58
C ASN A 114 -12.11 7.91 -9.53
N ILE A 115 -12.19 7.04 -8.52
CA ILE A 115 -13.27 7.07 -7.52
C ILE A 115 -12.83 7.71 -6.20
N GLY A 116 -11.53 7.66 -5.85
CA GLY A 116 -11.01 8.23 -4.60
C GLY A 116 -11.12 7.30 -3.40
N ILE A 117 -11.11 5.98 -3.62
CA ILE A 117 -11.16 4.97 -2.55
C ILE A 117 -9.73 4.65 -2.11
N PRO A 118 -9.39 4.79 -0.81
CA PRO A 118 -8.09 4.41 -0.29
C PRO A 118 -7.78 2.96 -0.63
N SER A 119 -6.69 2.74 -1.37
CA SER A 119 -6.35 1.43 -1.89
C SER A 119 -4.97 0.97 -1.42
N LEU A 120 -4.77 -0.34 -1.40
CA LEU A 120 -3.47 -0.97 -1.21
C LEU A 120 -3.22 -2.10 -2.22
N ASP A 121 -1.95 -2.50 -2.36
CA ASP A 121 -1.46 -3.70 -3.05
C ASP A 121 -0.33 -4.30 -2.23
N VAL A 122 -0.47 -5.57 -1.84
CA VAL A 122 0.51 -6.30 -1.01
C VAL A 122 1.02 -7.54 -1.72
N ARG A 123 2.33 -7.80 -1.61
CA ARG A 123 2.98 -9.03 -2.08
C ARG A 123 4.34 -9.23 -1.43
N TYR A 124 4.85 -10.45 -1.46
CA TYR A 124 6.29 -10.70 -1.25
C TYR A 124 7.08 -10.42 -2.53
N THR A 125 8.29 -9.89 -2.39
CA THR A 125 9.15 -9.45 -3.50
C THR A 125 10.58 -9.94 -3.36
N HIS A 126 11.37 -9.74 -4.42
CA HIS A 126 12.79 -10.04 -4.47
C HIS A 126 13.64 -8.91 -3.86
N ASP A 127 14.96 -9.11 -3.75
CA ASP A 127 15.89 -8.07 -3.32
C ASP A 127 16.03 -6.94 -4.37
N GLU A 128 16.75 -5.88 -4.02
CA GLU A 128 16.95 -4.72 -4.91
C GLU A 128 17.94 -4.98 -6.06
N GLU A 129 18.74 -6.05 -5.97
CA GLU A 129 19.68 -6.45 -7.03
C GLU A 129 18.96 -7.17 -8.18
N THR A 130 17.81 -7.77 -7.89
CA THR A 130 16.97 -8.46 -8.85
C THR A 130 16.08 -7.46 -9.60
N LEU A 131 16.09 -7.50 -10.94
CA LEU A 131 15.40 -6.53 -11.81
C LEU A 131 13.89 -6.80 -12.00
N GLY A 132 13.37 -7.88 -11.45
CA GLY A 132 11.99 -8.35 -11.65
C GLY A 132 11.87 -9.86 -11.53
N GLU A 133 10.64 -10.36 -11.57
CA GLU A 133 10.38 -11.79 -11.79
C GLU A 133 10.78 -12.14 -13.24
N PRO A 134 11.74 -13.07 -13.48
CA PRO A 134 12.31 -13.29 -14.81
C PRO A 134 11.39 -13.98 -15.83
N LEU A 135 10.32 -14.64 -15.38
CA LEU A 135 9.41 -15.44 -16.18
C LEU A 135 8.06 -14.76 -16.39
N TYR A 136 7.90 -13.51 -15.98
CA TYR A 136 6.68 -12.73 -16.00
C TYR A 136 6.09 -12.69 -17.41
N HIS A 137 4.79 -13.01 -17.53
CA HIS A 137 4.05 -13.10 -18.79
C HIS A 137 4.60 -14.12 -19.79
N THR A 138 5.29 -15.17 -19.31
CA THR A 138 5.77 -16.25 -20.17
C THR A 138 5.01 -17.54 -19.93
N LEU A 139 5.18 -18.51 -20.84
CA LEU A 139 4.63 -19.87 -20.68
C LEU A 139 5.24 -20.64 -19.48
N TYR A 140 6.26 -20.07 -18.82
CA TYR A 140 6.95 -20.69 -17.70
C TYR A 140 6.36 -20.31 -16.33
N GLU A 141 5.39 -19.39 -16.28
CA GLU A 141 4.57 -19.12 -15.09
C GLU A 141 3.62 -20.30 -14.84
N THR A 142 4.17 -21.33 -14.21
CA THR A 142 3.47 -22.60 -13.97
C THR A 142 3.31 -22.86 -12.49
N PHE A 143 2.37 -23.72 -12.13
CA PHE A 143 2.23 -24.16 -10.74
C PHE A 143 3.53 -24.78 -10.20
N ALA A 144 4.26 -25.56 -11.01
CA ALA A 144 5.52 -26.18 -10.62
C ALA A 144 6.61 -25.15 -10.28
N LEU A 145 6.66 -24.01 -10.98
CA LEU A 145 7.57 -22.91 -10.61
C LEU A 145 7.31 -22.45 -9.17
N VAL A 146 6.04 -22.30 -8.79
CA VAL A 146 5.67 -21.84 -7.45
C VAL A 146 5.91 -22.92 -6.41
N ASP A 147 5.36 -24.11 -6.63
CA ASP A 147 5.38 -25.24 -5.67
C ASP A 147 6.78 -25.78 -5.44
N GLU A 148 7.62 -25.82 -6.48
CA GLU A 148 8.95 -26.45 -6.41
C GLU A 148 10.08 -25.44 -6.19
N LEU A 149 9.93 -24.16 -6.56
CA LEU A 149 11.04 -23.20 -6.51
C LEU A 149 10.75 -21.96 -5.67
N TYR A 150 9.58 -21.32 -5.82
CA TYR A 150 9.37 -19.99 -5.22
C TYR A 150 8.87 -20.04 -3.79
N ASP A 151 7.91 -20.91 -3.50
CA ASP A 151 7.25 -20.99 -2.19
C ASP A 151 6.90 -22.44 -1.83
N GLN A 152 7.93 -23.26 -1.66
CA GLN A 152 7.77 -24.64 -1.23
C GLN A 152 7.00 -24.70 0.10
N GLY A 153 5.79 -25.27 0.06
CA GLY A 153 4.90 -25.33 1.22
C GLY A 153 4.01 -24.10 1.43
N PHE A 154 4.01 -23.14 0.50
CA PHE A 154 3.08 -22.00 0.44
C PHE A 154 3.09 -21.11 1.70
N LEU A 155 4.26 -20.94 2.33
CA LEU A 155 4.39 -20.19 3.58
C LEU A 155 4.25 -18.69 3.33
N PHE A 156 4.85 -18.16 2.26
CA PHE A 156 4.76 -16.73 1.93
C PHE A 156 3.37 -16.37 1.40
N HIS A 157 2.76 -17.22 0.58
CA HIS A 157 1.35 -17.09 0.17
C HIS A 157 0.42 -17.09 1.40
N THR A 158 0.69 -17.95 2.39
CA THR A 158 -0.06 -17.96 3.65
C THR A 158 0.09 -16.63 4.40
N ALA A 159 1.30 -16.10 4.51
CA ALA A 159 1.55 -14.82 5.18
C ALA A 159 0.81 -13.64 4.50
N VAL A 160 0.84 -13.55 3.16
CA VAL A 160 0.06 -12.53 2.41
C VAL A 160 -1.43 -12.71 2.61
N THR A 161 -1.92 -13.95 2.57
CA THR A 161 -3.34 -14.25 2.78
C THR A 161 -3.79 -13.86 4.19
N GLN A 162 -2.97 -14.10 5.21
CA GLN A 162 -3.24 -13.68 6.58
C GLN A 162 -3.27 -12.16 6.70
N LEU A 163 -2.33 -11.45 6.10
CA LEU A 163 -2.32 -9.98 6.06
C LEU A 163 -3.60 -9.44 5.39
N TRP A 164 -3.91 -9.92 4.19
CA TRP A 164 -5.09 -9.51 3.43
C TRP A 164 -6.39 -9.77 4.20
N GLY A 165 -6.52 -10.95 4.82
CA GLY A 165 -7.67 -11.32 5.64
C GLY A 165 -7.79 -10.49 6.92
N GLN A 166 -6.70 -10.25 7.63
CA GLN A 166 -6.70 -9.42 8.84
C GLN A 166 -7.09 -7.97 8.53
N LEU A 167 -6.57 -7.39 7.44
CA LEU A 167 -6.95 -6.05 7.00
C LEU A 167 -8.44 -5.99 6.63
N ALA A 168 -8.94 -6.99 5.90
CA ALA A 168 -10.36 -7.06 5.53
C ALA A 168 -11.28 -7.11 6.76
N VAL A 169 -10.95 -7.96 7.76
CA VAL A 169 -11.72 -8.06 9.01
C VAL A 169 -11.64 -6.77 9.81
N ALA A 170 -10.43 -6.24 10.00
CA ALA A 170 -10.21 -5.04 10.80
C ALA A 170 -10.96 -3.83 10.21
N LEU A 171 -11.00 -3.67 8.89
CA LEU A 171 -11.72 -2.57 8.23
C LEU A 171 -13.23 -2.80 8.19
N ALA A 172 -13.70 -4.05 8.07
CA ALA A 172 -15.12 -4.36 7.99
C ALA A 172 -15.84 -4.27 9.35
N ASP A 173 -15.16 -4.66 10.43
CA ASP A 173 -15.76 -4.77 11.77
C ASP A 173 -15.44 -3.59 12.70
N ALA A 174 -14.55 -2.68 12.29
CA ALA A 174 -14.16 -1.54 13.10
C ALA A 174 -15.34 -0.61 13.42
N LYS A 175 -15.55 -0.34 14.71
CA LYS A 175 -16.51 0.69 15.17
C LYS A 175 -16.05 2.10 14.80
N ILE A 176 -14.74 2.35 14.92
CA ILE A 176 -14.06 3.56 14.46
C ILE A 176 -13.04 3.10 13.45
N LEU A 177 -13.12 3.61 12.22
CA LEU A 177 -12.24 3.19 11.14
C LEU A 177 -10.77 3.50 11.51
N PRO A 178 -9.86 2.51 11.44
CA PRO A 178 -8.44 2.69 11.78
C PRO A 178 -7.68 3.34 10.61
N LEU A 179 -8.13 4.51 10.17
CA LEU A 179 -7.48 5.28 9.11
C LEU A 179 -6.52 6.30 9.70
N SER A 180 -5.32 6.39 9.14
CA SER A 180 -4.28 7.33 9.58
C SER A 180 -4.41 8.68 8.86
N LEU A 181 -5.11 9.62 9.48
CA LEU A 181 -5.20 10.99 8.96
C LEU A 181 -3.87 11.73 9.15
N GLY A 182 -3.19 11.50 10.27
CA GLY A 182 -1.82 11.96 10.52
C GLY A 182 -0.85 11.57 9.40
N ALA A 183 -0.84 10.30 8.96
CA ALA A 183 0.01 9.86 7.85
C ALA A 183 -0.33 10.58 6.54
N TYR A 184 -1.62 10.87 6.28
CA TYR A 184 -2.00 11.64 5.08
C TYR A 184 -1.58 13.11 5.19
N SER A 185 -1.72 13.72 6.37
CA SER A 185 -1.22 15.06 6.63
C SER A 185 0.28 15.15 6.38
N GLN A 186 1.05 14.19 6.89
CA GLN A 186 2.50 14.12 6.68
C GLN A 186 2.84 13.96 5.20
N PHE A 187 2.17 13.03 4.50
CA PHE A 187 2.36 12.84 3.06
C PHE A 187 2.15 14.13 2.24
N ILE A 188 1.14 14.94 2.58
CA ILE A 188 0.90 16.23 1.91
C ILE A 188 2.04 17.22 2.22
N ALA A 189 2.52 17.26 3.46
CA ALA A 189 3.62 18.13 3.86
C ALA A 189 4.93 17.74 3.13
N ASP A 190 5.23 16.45 3.05
CA ASP A 190 6.40 15.94 2.34
C ASP A 190 6.31 16.26 0.84
N ALA A 191 5.15 16.05 0.22
CA ALA A 191 4.92 16.41 -1.18
C ALA A 191 5.10 17.93 -1.45
N GLN A 192 4.78 18.79 -0.47
CA GLN A 192 5.03 20.24 -0.58
C GLN A 192 6.53 20.57 -0.56
N VAL A 193 7.28 19.89 0.32
CA VAL A 193 8.73 20.01 0.41
C VAL A 193 9.39 19.51 -0.87
N ASP A 194 9.00 18.33 -1.36
CA ASP A 194 9.54 17.72 -2.58
C ASP A 194 9.30 18.60 -3.81
N LEU A 195 8.08 19.13 -3.96
CA LEU A 195 7.75 20.01 -5.08
C LEU A 195 8.55 21.31 -5.04
N ASN A 196 8.74 21.89 -3.85
CA ASN A 196 9.55 23.09 -3.69
C ASN A 196 11.05 22.82 -3.93
N ASN A 197 11.58 21.70 -3.44
CA ASN A 197 12.97 21.31 -3.65
C ASN A 197 13.25 21.03 -5.13
N THR A 198 12.29 20.41 -5.83
CA THR A 198 12.45 20.02 -7.24
C THR A 198 12.22 21.18 -8.22
N PHE A 199 11.22 22.03 -7.95
CA PHE A 199 10.73 23.02 -8.91
C PHE A 199 10.68 24.46 -8.38
N GLY A 200 11.07 24.72 -7.13
CA GLY A 200 10.97 26.04 -6.49
C GLY A 200 11.64 27.15 -7.27
N GLU A 201 12.89 26.96 -7.69
CA GLU A 201 13.62 27.95 -8.51
C GLU A 201 12.91 28.25 -9.84
N MET A 202 12.35 27.23 -10.49
CA MET A 202 11.61 27.39 -11.75
C MET A 202 10.29 28.15 -11.55
N ILE A 203 9.60 27.88 -10.44
CA ILE A 203 8.36 28.54 -10.05
C ILE A 203 8.62 30.01 -9.78
N GLU A 204 9.65 30.33 -8.99
CA GLU A 204 10.05 31.71 -8.69
C GLU A 204 10.47 32.47 -9.95
N ALA A 205 11.27 31.85 -10.82
CA ALA A 205 11.70 32.45 -12.09
C ALA A 205 10.53 32.81 -13.03
N LYS A 206 9.37 32.15 -12.87
CA LYS A 206 8.14 32.44 -13.61
C LYS A 206 7.20 33.41 -12.88
N ASN A 207 7.63 34.02 -11.77
CA ASN A 207 6.80 34.85 -10.88
C ASN A 207 5.54 34.11 -10.37
N LEU A 208 5.64 32.79 -10.17
CA LEU A 208 4.60 31.98 -9.55
C LEU A 208 4.91 31.78 -8.06
N SER A 209 3.90 31.45 -7.26
CA SER A 209 4.07 31.25 -5.81
C SER A 209 3.34 30.00 -5.32
N LEU A 210 3.98 29.29 -4.39
CA LEU A 210 3.42 28.13 -3.68
C LEU A 210 2.70 28.52 -2.38
N VAL A 211 2.60 29.81 -2.04
CA VAL A 211 2.09 30.25 -0.73
C VAL A 211 0.69 29.71 -0.41
N HIS A 212 -0.21 29.64 -1.41
CA HIS A 212 -1.55 29.11 -1.21
C HIS A 212 -1.55 27.59 -1.04
N PHE A 213 -0.67 26.89 -1.76
CA PHE A 213 -0.52 25.44 -1.63
C PHE A 213 0.01 25.11 -0.23
N ILE A 214 1.14 25.71 0.18
CA ILE A 214 1.73 25.54 1.52
C ILE A 214 0.70 25.89 2.61
N SER A 215 -0.01 27.01 2.47
CA SER A 215 -1.06 27.39 3.43
C SER A 215 -2.19 26.37 3.51
N ALA A 216 -2.61 25.76 2.40
CA ALA A 216 -3.61 24.71 2.40
C ALA A 216 -3.11 23.45 3.12
N GLY A 217 -1.83 23.08 2.95
CA GLY A 217 -1.19 21.98 3.69
C GLY A 217 -1.24 22.20 5.19
N HIS A 218 -0.77 23.38 5.67
CA HIS A 218 -0.82 23.71 7.10
C HIS A 218 -2.24 23.69 7.68
N LYS A 219 -3.23 24.20 6.93
CA LYS A 219 -4.63 24.16 7.36
C LYS A 219 -5.18 22.74 7.43
N PHE A 220 -4.81 21.90 6.46
CA PHE A 220 -5.17 20.49 6.47
C PHE A 220 -4.59 19.78 7.70
N SER A 221 -3.28 19.95 7.96
CA SER A 221 -2.64 19.39 9.15
C SER A 221 -3.29 19.84 10.46
N ALA A 222 -3.58 21.14 10.59
CA ALA A 222 -4.28 21.65 11.77
C ALA A 222 -5.68 21.03 11.96
N SER A 223 -6.42 20.85 10.84
CA SER A 223 -7.75 20.22 10.88
C SER A 223 -7.67 18.75 11.25
N VAL A 224 -6.64 18.04 10.79
CA VAL A 224 -6.37 16.64 11.17
C VAL A 224 -6.10 16.55 12.67
N THR A 225 -5.22 17.37 13.22
CA THR A 225 -4.93 17.38 14.67
C THR A 225 -6.17 17.68 15.50
N GLU A 226 -6.99 18.66 15.09
CA GLU A 226 -8.25 18.97 15.79
C GLU A 226 -9.24 17.80 15.74
N PHE A 227 -9.38 17.16 14.59
CA PHE A 227 -10.25 16.00 14.42
C PHE A 227 -9.80 14.79 15.25
N GLU A 228 -8.51 14.46 15.22
CA GLU A 228 -7.96 13.34 15.98
C GLU A 228 -8.10 13.57 17.50
N ALA A 229 -7.85 14.79 17.98
CA ALA A 229 -8.07 15.14 19.39
C ALA A 229 -9.55 15.02 19.80
N ALA A 230 -10.48 15.39 18.92
CA ALA A 230 -11.91 15.20 19.15
C ALA A 230 -12.28 13.71 19.14
N LEU A 231 -11.68 12.91 18.26
CA LEU A 231 -11.92 11.46 18.16
C LEU A 231 -11.43 10.72 19.41
N GLU A 232 -10.29 11.10 19.97
CA GLU A 232 -9.74 10.55 21.22
C GLU A 232 -10.62 10.85 22.45
N SER A 233 -11.46 11.88 22.37
CA SER A 233 -12.36 12.29 23.46
C SER A 233 -13.72 11.57 23.49
N LEU A 234 -13.99 10.69 22.51
CA LEU A 234 -15.23 9.87 22.41
C LEU A 234 -15.21 8.63 23.30
#